data_AF-A0A7C5Q7V5-F1
#
_entry.id   AF-A0A7C5Q7V5-F1
#
_cell.length_a   1.000
_cell.length_b   1.000
_cell.length_c   1.000
_cell.angle_alpha   90.00
_cell.angle_beta   90.00
_cell.angle_gamma   90.00
#
_symmetry.space_group_name_H-M   'P 1'
#
loop_
_entity.id
_entity.type
_entity.pdbx_description
1 polymer ?
#
loop_
_entity_poly.entity_id
_entity_poly.type
_entity_poly.pdbx_seq_one_letter_code
_entity_poly.pdbx_strand_id
1 'polypeptide(L)'
;GIDVSNVRVAIHGACHVWKMMADDYPYDPEVYGGQRPAASTAVMKALGAQVVDYSTWYDCCGFGFRHILTEREFTRSFAIQRKLKVIAEEIKADVIITHDTGCTTTFEKNQWIGKAHGMYHPVAVMSDVMFSALACGAHPYKIVQLYWNCSEYEPLFEKMGISNWKELRKEWEDTVKYISELEKQGKYEELMEFFKEYDLYEPYSRTSDSFRRKRSATADMPLFKS
;
A
#
# COMPACT_ATOMS: atom_id res chain seq x y z
N GLY A 1 6.50 -16.66 2.07
CA GLY A 1 6.52 -15.27 1.59
C GLY A 1 7.94 -14.78 1.55
N ILE A 2 8.12 -13.55 1.10
CA ILE A 2 9.36 -12.78 1.17
C ILE A 2 9.63 -12.42 2.64
N ASP A 3 10.87 -12.55 3.09
CA ASP A 3 11.28 -12.08 4.41
C ASP A 3 11.36 -10.55 4.42
N VAL A 4 10.58 -9.93 5.30
CA VAL A 4 10.51 -8.47 5.48
C VAL A 4 11.01 -8.03 6.86
N SER A 5 11.68 -8.91 7.59
CA SER A 5 12.17 -8.66 8.96
C SER A 5 13.20 -7.53 9.09
N ASN A 6 13.82 -7.13 7.98
CA ASN A 6 14.74 -6.00 7.87
C ASN A 6 14.05 -4.70 7.40
N VAL A 7 12.77 -4.73 7.01
CA VAL A 7 12.04 -3.57 6.47
C VAL A 7 11.46 -2.72 7.60
N ARG A 8 11.82 -1.44 7.62
CA ARG A 8 11.34 -0.41 8.56
C ARG A 8 10.09 0.24 7.99
N VAL A 9 8.97 0.04 8.68
CA VAL A 9 7.64 0.47 8.27
C VAL A 9 7.13 1.60 9.15
N ALA A 10 6.83 2.75 8.55
CA ALA A 10 6.08 3.82 9.21
C ALA A 10 4.58 3.65 8.93
N ILE A 11 3.77 3.57 9.98
CA ILE A 11 2.30 3.50 9.82
C ILE A 11 1.72 4.92 9.75
N HIS A 12 0.94 5.18 8.71
CA HIS A 12 0.06 6.35 8.65
C HIS A 12 -1.41 5.91 8.76
N GLY A 13 -1.97 6.01 9.96
CA GLY A 13 -3.38 5.72 10.19
C GLY A 13 -4.26 6.87 9.71
N ALA A 14 -5.13 6.61 8.72
CA ALA A 14 -5.99 7.63 8.14
C ALA A 14 -6.93 8.23 9.18
N CYS A 15 -6.98 9.56 9.26
CA CYS A 15 -7.70 10.25 10.34
C CYS A 15 -9.19 9.91 10.39
N HIS A 16 -9.85 9.77 9.23
CA HIS A 16 -11.29 9.51 9.16
C HIS A 16 -11.67 8.07 9.54
N VAL A 17 -10.69 7.16 9.66
CA VAL A 17 -10.94 5.76 10.00
C VAL A 17 -11.01 5.56 11.52
N TRP A 18 -10.17 6.26 12.28
CA TRP A 18 -10.02 5.98 13.72
C TRP A 18 -10.18 7.22 14.61
N LYS A 19 -10.05 8.46 14.11
CA LYS A 19 -10.20 9.65 14.97
C LYS A 19 -11.64 10.12 15.09
N MET A 20 -12.44 9.85 14.06
CA MET A 20 -13.86 10.24 14.06
C MET A 20 -14.68 9.35 14.98
N MET A 21 -14.30 8.07 15.08
CA MET A 21 -14.96 7.03 15.87
C MET A 21 -13.90 6.25 16.65
N ALA A 22 -13.20 6.93 17.55
CA ALA A 22 -12.07 6.34 18.26
C ALA A 22 -12.46 5.14 19.12
N ASP A 23 -13.65 5.16 19.72
CA ASP A 23 -14.11 4.08 20.60
C ASP A 23 -14.44 2.78 19.83
N ASP A 24 -14.75 2.89 18.53
CA ASP A 24 -15.15 1.75 17.69
C ASP A 24 -14.00 1.19 16.83
N TYR A 25 -12.80 1.74 16.95
CA TYR A 25 -11.65 1.28 16.19
C TYR A 25 -10.81 0.25 16.97
N PRO A 26 -10.19 -0.75 16.32
CA PRO A 26 -9.33 -1.70 17.02
C PRO A 26 -8.05 -1.07 17.59
N TYR A 27 -7.85 -1.21 18.91
CA TYR A 27 -6.60 -0.93 19.63
C TYR A 27 -6.12 -2.20 20.31
N ASP A 28 -4.81 -2.33 20.47
CA ASP A 28 -4.16 -3.49 21.07
C ASP A 28 -3.06 -3.00 22.03
N PRO A 29 -3.07 -3.39 23.33
CA PRO A 29 -2.02 -3.03 24.28
C PRO A 29 -0.60 -3.40 23.82
N GLU A 30 -0.43 -4.46 23.03
CA GLU A 30 0.87 -4.87 22.48
C GLU A 30 1.30 -3.98 21.29
N VAL A 31 0.39 -3.19 20.74
CA VAL A 31 0.62 -2.23 19.67
C VAL A 31 0.68 -0.82 20.26
N TYR A 32 1.90 -0.29 20.42
CA TYR A 32 2.13 1.06 20.94
C TYR A 32 1.46 1.30 22.31
N GLY A 33 1.35 0.28 23.17
CA GLY A 33 0.70 0.42 24.47
C GLY A 33 -0.80 0.72 24.39
N GLY A 34 -1.46 0.37 23.28
CA GLY A 34 -2.87 0.72 23.04
C GLY A 34 -3.11 2.19 22.70
N GLN A 35 -2.05 3.00 22.53
CA GLN A 35 -2.19 4.43 22.23
C GLN A 35 -2.50 4.72 20.76
N ARG A 36 -2.44 3.69 19.90
CA ARG A 36 -2.58 3.83 18.44
C ARG A 36 -3.45 2.74 17.82
N PRO A 37 -4.09 3.05 16.69
CA PRO A 37 -4.80 2.07 15.86
C PRO A 37 -3.97 0.81 15.59
N ALA A 38 -4.55 -0.35 15.89
CA ALA A 38 -3.86 -1.63 15.80
C ALA A 38 -3.93 -2.26 14.40
N ALA A 39 -5.00 -2.03 13.63
CA ALA A 39 -5.29 -2.79 12.40
C ALA A 39 -4.09 -2.96 11.43
N SER A 40 -3.66 -1.89 10.74
CA SER A 40 -2.53 -1.99 9.79
C SER A 40 -1.20 -2.32 10.51
N THR A 41 -1.02 -1.85 11.74
CA THR A 41 0.19 -2.12 12.53
C THR A 41 0.36 -3.60 12.83
N ALA A 42 -0.72 -4.28 13.22
CA ALA A 42 -0.75 -5.70 13.54
C ALA A 42 -0.45 -6.55 12.29
N VAL A 43 -0.99 -6.16 11.13
CA VAL A 43 -0.66 -6.84 9.86
C VAL A 43 0.83 -6.74 9.56
N MET A 44 1.42 -5.53 9.67
CA MET A 44 2.85 -5.35 9.39
C MET A 44 3.73 -6.12 10.37
N LYS A 45 3.39 -6.13 11.67
CA LYS A 45 4.07 -6.95 12.68
C LYS A 45 3.94 -8.45 12.39
N ALA A 46 2.76 -8.91 11.99
CA ALA A 46 2.50 -10.32 11.69
C ALA A 46 3.27 -10.81 10.45
N LEU A 47 3.48 -9.93 9.45
CA LEU A 47 4.35 -10.19 8.31
C LEU A 47 5.85 -10.21 8.69
N GLY A 48 6.20 -9.73 9.88
CA GLY A 48 7.57 -9.68 10.39
C GLY A 48 8.26 -8.33 10.23
N ALA A 49 7.61 -7.33 9.65
CA ALA A 49 8.23 -6.02 9.40
C ALA A 49 8.48 -5.22 10.69
N GLN A 50 9.51 -4.37 10.67
CA GLN A 50 9.88 -3.52 11.79
C GLN A 50 9.02 -2.25 11.80
N VAL A 51 7.95 -2.26 12.58
CA VAL A 51 7.13 -1.06 12.75
C VAL A 51 7.89 -0.03 13.58
N VAL A 52 8.14 1.14 13.00
CA VAL A 52 8.93 2.24 13.60
C VAL A 52 8.07 3.47 13.89
N ASP A 53 8.46 4.19 14.93
CA ASP A 53 7.70 5.30 15.51
C ASP A 53 8.32 6.67 15.20
N TYR A 54 7.50 7.66 14.80
CA TYR A 54 7.91 9.02 14.45
C TYR A 54 7.08 10.08 15.19
N SER A 55 7.69 11.26 15.42
CA SER A 55 7.14 12.29 16.33
C SER A 55 5.78 12.83 15.92
N THR A 56 5.52 12.96 14.61
CA THR A 56 4.30 13.55 14.05
C THR A 56 3.24 12.51 13.69
N TRP A 57 3.29 11.28 14.23
CA TRP A 57 2.37 10.20 13.86
C TRP A 57 0.88 10.59 13.92
N TYR A 58 0.49 11.39 14.90
CA TYR A 58 -0.89 11.85 15.07
C TYR A 58 -1.32 12.85 14.00
N ASP A 59 -0.42 13.49 13.25
CA ASP A 59 -0.85 14.52 12.30
C ASP A 59 -1.61 13.95 11.09
N CYS A 60 -2.47 14.77 10.48
CA CYS A 60 -3.08 14.49 9.18
C CYS A 60 -2.01 14.42 8.08
N CYS A 61 -2.27 13.66 7.01
CA CYS A 61 -1.44 13.69 5.79
C CYS A 61 -1.57 15.00 5.00
N GLY A 62 -2.63 15.77 5.25
CA GLY A 62 -2.94 17.01 4.53
C GLY A 62 -4.07 16.88 3.50
N PHE A 63 -4.52 15.66 3.16
CA PHE A 63 -5.54 15.44 2.12
C PHE A 63 -6.88 16.15 2.40
N GLY A 64 -7.25 16.25 3.68
CA GLY A 64 -8.61 16.48 4.21
C GLY A 64 -9.63 17.03 3.22
N PHE A 65 -10.76 16.33 3.04
CA PHE A 65 -11.80 16.45 2.00
C PHE A 65 -11.86 17.74 1.14
N ARG A 66 -11.75 18.94 1.72
CA ARG A 66 -11.75 20.23 1.00
C ARG A 66 -10.34 20.81 0.74
N HIS A 67 -9.39 20.61 1.65
CA HIS A 67 -8.06 21.25 1.62
C HIS A 67 -7.25 20.88 0.38
N ILE A 68 -7.32 19.65 -0.11
CA ILE A 68 -6.64 19.27 -1.36
C ILE A 68 -7.13 20.07 -2.58
N LEU A 69 -8.40 20.51 -2.57
CA LEU A 69 -9.00 21.26 -3.67
C LEU A 69 -8.77 22.76 -3.54
N THR A 70 -8.96 23.33 -2.34
CA THR A 70 -8.96 24.78 -2.13
C THR A 70 -7.69 25.33 -1.48
N GLU A 71 -6.92 24.50 -0.77
CA GLU A 71 -5.79 24.90 0.07
C GLU A 71 -4.57 23.99 -0.18
N ARG A 72 -4.14 23.92 -1.44
CA ARG A 72 -3.08 23.00 -1.88
C ARG A 72 -1.77 23.17 -1.11
N GLU A 73 -1.40 24.42 -0.81
CA GLU A 73 -0.17 24.70 -0.04
C GLU A 73 -0.26 24.22 1.41
N PHE A 74 -1.46 24.25 2.01
CA PHE A 74 -1.70 23.66 3.31
C PHE A 74 -1.54 22.14 3.27
N THR A 75 -2.11 21.50 2.23
CA THR A 75 -1.94 20.05 2.03
C THR A 75 -0.45 19.68 1.89
N ARG A 76 0.29 20.45 1.08
CA ARG A 76 1.71 20.26 0.81
C ARG A 76 2.57 20.42 2.06
N SER A 77 2.31 21.42 2.89
CA SER A 77 3.10 21.65 4.10
C SER A 77 2.97 20.49 5.08
N PHE A 78 1.77 19.91 5.23
CA PHE A 78 1.57 18.71 6.05
C PHE A 78 2.25 17.48 5.45
N ALA A 79 2.00 17.19 4.17
CA ALA A 79 2.55 16.02 3.51
C ALA A 79 4.09 16.03 3.47
N ILE A 80 4.68 17.15 3.05
CA ILE A 80 6.13 17.25 2.84
C ILE A 80 6.84 17.52 4.17
N GLN A 81 6.48 18.59 4.87
CA GLN A 81 7.27 19.08 6.01
C GLN A 81 6.96 18.35 7.31
N ARG A 82 5.69 18.07 7.59
CA ARG A 82 5.30 17.40 8.85
C ARG A 82 5.36 15.88 8.77
N LYS A 83 5.28 15.28 7.57
CA LYS A 83 5.25 13.82 7.41
C LYS A 83 6.49 13.29 6.69
N LEU A 84 6.63 13.50 5.39
CA LEU A 84 7.70 12.90 4.58
C LEU A 84 9.09 13.23 5.12
N LYS A 85 9.34 14.51 5.41
CA LYS A 85 10.61 14.96 6.01
C LYS A 85 10.88 14.28 7.35
N VAL A 86 9.92 14.33 8.26
CA VAL A 86 10.04 13.74 9.61
C VAL A 86 10.30 12.24 9.53
N ILE A 87 9.55 11.52 8.69
CA ILE A 87 9.69 10.08 8.51
C ILE A 87 11.06 9.73 7.89
N ALA A 88 11.50 10.49 6.88
CA ALA A 88 12.80 10.27 6.26
C ALA A 88 13.97 10.58 7.21
N GLU A 89 13.89 11.67 7.97
CA GLU A 89 15.00 12.17 8.79
C GLU A 89 15.07 11.50 10.17
N GLU A 90 13.95 11.38 10.90
CA GLU A 90 13.95 10.84 12.26
C GLU A 90 14.13 9.32 12.27
N ILE A 91 13.38 8.61 11.41
CA ILE A 91 13.23 7.15 11.52
C ILE A 91 13.77 6.40 10.31
N LYS A 92 14.07 7.08 9.20
CA LYS A 92 14.59 6.46 7.98
C LYS A 92 13.78 5.22 7.60
N ALA A 93 12.46 5.39 7.51
CA ALA A 93 11.57 4.31 7.10
C ALA A 93 11.86 3.93 5.65
N ASP A 94 11.76 2.65 5.32
CA ASP A 94 11.86 2.20 3.93
C ASP A 94 10.52 2.39 3.21
N VAL A 95 9.41 2.29 3.96
CA VAL A 95 8.06 2.42 3.44
C VAL A 95 7.10 3.07 4.44
N ILE A 96 6.23 3.93 3.95
CA ILE A 96 5.05 4.44 4.62
C ILE A 96 3.86 3.57 4.21
N ILE A 97 3.23 2.95 5.19
CA ILE A 97 2.03 2.14 5.00
C ILE A 97 0.80 2.95 5.34
N THR A 98 -0.11 3.01 4.38
CA THR A 98 -1.43 3.64 4.50
C THR A 98 -2.52 2.58 4.35
N HIS A 99 -3.77 2.93 4.66
CA HIS A 99 -4.94 2.09 4.33
C HIS A 99 -6.05 2.90 3.64
N ASP A 100 -5.83 4.20 3.43
CA ASP A 100 -6.73 5.10 2.73
C ASP A 100 -6.07 5.59 1.44
N THR A 101 -6.81 5.56 0.34
CA THR A 101 -6.32 5.96 -0.99
C THR A 101 -5.99 7.45 -1.04
N GLY A 102 -6.72 8.29 -0.28
CA GLY A 102 -6.44 9.71 -0.14
C GLY A 102 -5.07 9.97 0.49
N CYS A 103 -4.74 9.24 1.56
CA CYS A 103 -3.45 9.28 2.22
C CYS A 103 -2.31 8.82 1.29
N THR A 104 -2.47 7.67 0.60
CA THR A 104 -1.47 7.17 -0.36
C THR A 104 -1.19 8.22 -1.43
N THR A 105 -2.23 8.66 -2.12
CA THR A 105 -2.12 9.65 -3.21
C THR A 105 -1.48 10.94 -2.73
N THR A 106 -1.84 11.39 -1.53
CA THR A 106 -1.29 12.62 -0.96
C THR A 106 0.21 12.51 -0.74
N PHE A 107 0.70 11.46 -0.11
CA PHE A 107 2.15 11.32 0.06
C PHE A 107 2.85 11.19 -1.29
N GLU A 108 2.39 10.27 -2.15
CA GLU A 108 3.02 10.00 -3.44
C GLU A 108 3.16 11.23 -4.33
N LYS A 109 2.05 11.95 -4.56
CA LYS A 109 2.07 13.12 -5.45
C LYS A 109 2.88 14.27 -4.85
N ASN A 110 2.88 14.42 -3.52
CA ASN A 110 3.65 15.46 -2.86
C ASN A 110 5.15 15.15 -2.78
N GLN A 111 5.62 13.90 -2.92
CA GLN A 111 7.04 13.61 -3.11
C GLN A 111 7.57 14.25 -4.41
N TRP A 112 6.80 14.15 -5.50
CA TRP A 112 7.20 14.70 -6.80
C TRP A 112 7.15 16.23 -6.82
N ILE A 113 6.14 16.83 -6.19
CA ILE A 113 6.07 18.28 -5.97
C ILE A 113 7.25 18.74 -5.10
N GLY A 114 7.52 18.03 -4.00
CA GLY A 114 8.67 18.29 -3.13
C GLY A 114 9.98 18.29 -3.91
N LYS A 115 10.16 17.30 -4.82
CA LYS A 115 11.31 17.23 -5.72
C LYS A 115 11.45 18.48 -6.60
N ALA A 116 10.37 18.97 -7.18
CA ALA A 116 10.37 20.19 -8.00
C ALA A 116 10.74 21.46 -7.19
N HIS A 117 10.50 21.45 -5.88
CA HIS A 117 10.82 22.56 -4.97
C HIS A 117 12.07 22.34 -4.11
N GLY A 118 12.91 21.35 -4.43
CA GLY A 118 14.14 21.06 -3.68
C GLY A 118 13.94 20.47 -2.28
N MET A 119 12.73 19.97 -1.99
CA MET A 119 12.33 19.32 -0.74
C MET A 119 12.00 17.84 -1.00
N TYR A 120 12.97 17.08 -1.53
CA TYR A 120 12.77 15.67 -1.85
C TYR A 120 13.17 14.77 -0.68
N HIS A 121 12.19 14.05 -0.13
CA HIS A 121 12.38 13.07 0.92
C HIS A 121 11.83 11.73 0.42
N PRO A 122 12.62 10.95 -0.36
CA PRO A 122 12.14 9.73 -0.98
C PRO A 122 11.86 8.67 0.08
N VAL A 123 10.60 8.27 0.18
CA VAL A 123 10.17 7.10 0.95
C VAL A 123 9.13 6.35 0.11
N ALA A 124 9.20 5.02 0.06
CA ALA A 124 8.17 4.24 -0.63
C ALA A 124 6.82 4.46 0.07
N VAL A 125 5.72 4.57 -0.67
CA VAL A 125 4.38 4.69 -0.08
C VAL A 125 3.46 3.68 -0.73
N MET A 126 2.77 2.86 0.06
CA MET A 126 1.78 1.93 -0.49
C MET A 126 0.73 1.58 0.56
N SER A 127 -0.37 0.97 0.12
CA SER A 127 -1.35 0.44 1.07
C SER A 127 -0.80 -0.79 1.79
N ASP A 128 -1.34 -1.08 2.96
CA ASP A 128 -1.08 -2.32 3.70
C ASP A 128 -1.36 -3.57 2.87
N VAL A 129 -2.43 -3.57 2.06
CA VAL A 129 -2.76 -4.68 1.15
C VAL A 129 -1.69 -4.85 0.05
N MET A 130 -1.20 -3.76 -0.54
CA MET A 130 -0.12 -3.80 -1.55
C MET A 130 1.16 -4.40 -0.95
N PHE A 131 1.56 -3.94 0.24
CA PHE A 131 2.73 -4.47 0.92
C PHE A 131 2.56 -5.94 1.31
N SER A 132 1.38 -6.31 1.81
CA SER A 132 1.06 -7.70 2.17
C SER A 132 1.13 -8.62 0.95
N ALA A 133 0.64 -8.17 -0.21
CA ALA A 133 0.74 -8.92 -1.45
C ALA A 133 2.21 -9.13 -1.86
N LEU A 134 3.05 -8.07 -1.80
CA LEU A 134 4.49 -8.19 -2.05
C LEU A 134 5.15 -9.18 -1.08
N ALA A 135 4.87 -9.06 0.22
CA ALA A 135 5.39 -9.96 1.24
C ALA A 135 4.93 -11.42 1.01
N CYS A 136 3.77 -11.64 0.40
CA CYS A 136 3.32 -12.97 -0.03
C CYS A 136 3.98 -13.48 -1.33
N GLY A 137 4.80 -12.67 -2.01
CA GLY A 137 5.46 -13.01 -3.26
C GLY A 137 4.68 -12.61 -4.52
N ALA A 138 3.70 -11.72 -4.40
CA ALA A 138 2.95 -11.24 -5.56
C ALA A 138 3.82 -10.42 -6.51
N HIS A 139 3.51 -10.48 -7.80
CA HIS A 139 4.22 -9.75 -8.83
C HIS A 139 4.07 -8.22 -8.63
N PRO A 140 5.17 -7.43 -8.51
CA PRO A 140 5.12 -6.00 -8.18
C PRO A 140 4.33 -5.14 -9.18
N TYR A 141 4.44 -5.45 -10.47
CA TYR A 141 3.77 -4.69 -11.54
C TYR A 141 2.44 -5.27 -12.00
N LYS A 142 2.30 -6.59 -12.18
CA LYS A 142 1.05 -7.23 -12.63
C LYS A 142 -0.04 -7.24 -11.55
N ILE A 143 0.31 -7.58 -10.30
CA ILE A 143 -0.67 -7.74 -9.21
C ILE A 143 -0.72 -6.53 -8.30
N VAL A 144 0.45 -6.05 -7.85
CA VAL A 144 0.52 -4.91 -6.91
C VAL A 144 0.37 -3.58 -7.64
N GLN A 145 0.55 -3.58 -8.96
CA GLN A 145 0.30 -2.44 -9.85
C GLN A 145 1.10 -1.16 -9.52
N LEU A 146 2.34 -1.32 -9.03
CA LEU A 146 3.20 -0.21 -8.61
C LEU A 146 3.58 0.77 -9.75
N TYR A 147 3.25 0.46 -11.00
CA TYR A 147 3.45 1.39 -12.12
C TYR A 147 2.50 2.60 -12.09
N TRP A 148 1.39 2.55 -11.34
CA TRP A 148 0.50 3.70 -11.11
C TRP A 148 1.03 4.67 -10.05
N ASN A 149 1.93 4.18 -9.22
CA ASN A 149 2.49 4.87 -8.09
C ASN A 149 3.64 5.78 -8.53
N CYS A 150 3.92 6.83 -7.76
CA CYS A 150 4.96 7.82 -8.08
C CYS A 150 6.21 7.70 -7.20
N SER A 151 6.14 6.88 -6.16
CA SER A 151 7.26 6.68 -5.24
C SER A 151 8.37 5.82 -5.86
N GLU A 152 9.58 5.98 -5.34
CA GLU A 152 10.72 5.13 -5.65
C GLU A 152 10.64 3.87 -4.78
N TYR A 153 10.58 2.69 -5.42
CA TYR A 153 10.42 1.40 -4.74
C TYR A 153 11.66 0.52 -4.85
N GLU A 154 12.62 0.91 -5.68
CA GLU A 154 13.83 0.15 -5.96
C GLU A 154 14.64 -0.14 -4.68
N PRO A 155 14.87 0.82 -3.77
CA PRO A 155 15.55 0.54 -2.50
C PRO A 155 14.78 -0.45 -1.61
N LEU A 156 13.44 -0.37 -1.63
CA LEU A 156 12.58 -1.29 -0.89
C LEU A 156 12.65 -2.71 -1.48
N PHE A 157 12.60 -2.85 -2.81
CA PHE A 157 12.72 -4.14 -3.48
C PHE A 157 14.05 -4.82 -3.18
N GLU A 158 15.16 -4.09 -3.23
CA GLU A 158 16.47 -4.61 -2.87
C GLU A 158 16.50 -5.10 -1.42
N LYS A 159 15.91 -4.34 -0.50
CA LYS A 159 15.82 -4.72 0.91
C LYS A 159 14.95 -5.96 1.16
N MET A 160 13.87 -6.09 0.39
CA MET A 160 12.99 -7.25 0.37
C MET A 160 13.59 -8.44 -0.41
N GLY A 161 14.78 -8.32 -1.01
CA GLY A 161 15.40 -9.40 -1.79
C GLY A 161 14.77 -9.64 -3.16
N ILE A 162 13.96 -8.71 -3.68
CA ILE A 162 13.39 -8.75 -5.03
C ILE A 162 14.44 -8.22 -6.01
N SER A 163 15.54 -8.94 -6.21
CA SER A 163 16.68 -8.49 -7.02
C SER A 163 16.40 -8.45 -8.53
N ASN A 164 15.41 -9.22 -8.99
CA ASN A 164 15.01 -9.31 -10.40
C ASN A 164 13.90 -8.31 -10.79
N TRP A 165 13.68 -7.24 -10.02
CA TRP A 165 12.62 -6.26 -10.27
C TRP A 165 12.68 -5.65 -11.68
N LYS A 166 13.87 -5.50 -12.28
CA LYS A 166 14.04 -5.02 -13.67
C LYS A 166 13.48 -5.99 -14.70
N GLU A 167 13.68 -7.29 -14.48
CA GLU A 167 13.16 -8.35 -15.35
C GLU A 167 11.64 -8.44 -15.22
N LEU A 168 11.11 -8.37 -13.99
CA LEU A 168 9.67 -8.32 -13.72
C LEU A 168 9.01 -7.08 -14.35
N ARG A 169 9.72 -5.94 -14.36
CA ARG A 169 9.24 -4.73 -15.05
C ARG A 169 9.17 -4.93 -16.55
N LYS A 170 10.24 -5.50 -17.14
CA LYS A 170 10.28 -5.79 -18.57
C LYS A 170 9.18 -6.79 -18.97
N GLU A 171 8.98 -7.84 -18.18
CA GLU A 171 7.91 -8.82 -18.38
C GLU A 171 6.53 -8.15 -18.41
N TRP A 172 6.27 -7.22 -17.49
CA TRP A 172 5.04 -6.42 -17.50
C TRP A 172 4.93 -5.52 -18.72
N GLU A 173 5.99 -4.79 -19.10
CA GLU A 173 6.00 -3.91 -20.29
C GLU A 173 5.73 -4.70 -21.58
N ASP A 174 6.33 -5.89 -21.72
CA ASP A 174 6.11 -6.77 -22.87
C ASP A 174 4.69 -7.36 -22.87
N THR A 175 4.14 -7.66 -21.70
CA THR A 175 2.73 -8.07 -21.54
C THR A 175 1.78 -6.95 -22.01
N VAL A 176 2.02 -5.70 -21.61
CA VAL A 176 1.19 -4.55 -22.02
C VAL A 176 1.26 -4.31 -23.53
N LYS A 177 2.45 -4.44 -24.14
CA LYS A 177 2.59 -4.35 -25.60
C LYS A 177 1.79 -5.43 -26.32
N TYR A 178 1.89 -6.68 -25.85
CA TYR A 178 1.15 -7.81 -26.41
C TYR A 178 -0.38 -7.56 -26.37
N ILE A 179 -0.91 -7.12 -25.23
CA ILE A 179 -2.34 -6.78 -25.09
C ILE A 179 -2.73 -5.68 -26.09
N SER A 180 -1.93 -4.61 -26.19
CA SER A 180 -2.19 -3.51 -27.12
C SER A 180 -2.15 -3.95 -28.59
N GLU A 181 -1.28 -4.88 -28.94
CA GLU A 181 -1.20 -5.44 -30.29
C GLU A 181 -2.42 -6.30 -30.64
N LEU A 182 -2.88 -7.15 -29.71
CA LEU A 182 -4.11 -7.92 -29.89
C LEU A 182 -5.34 -7.03 -30.06
N GLU A 183 -5.44 -5.97 -29.24
CA GLU A 183 -6.53 -4.99 -29.31
C GLU A 183 -6.55 -4.29 -30.68
N LYS A 184 -5.39 -3.84 -31.17
CA LYS A 184 -5.26 -3.21 -32.51
C LYS A 184 -5.62 -4.15 -33.65
N GLN A 185 -5.38 -5.45 -33.49
CA GLN A 185 -5.71 -6.48 -34.47
C GLN A 185 -7.18 -6.94 -34.37
N GLY A 186 -7.95 -6.46 -33.39
CA GLY A 186 -9.34 -6.89 -33.16
C GLY A 186 -9.46 -8.35 -32.69
N LYS A 187 -8.40 -8.92 -32.13
CA LYS A 187 -8.34 -10.33 -31.70
C LYS A 187 -8.94 -10.52 -30.30
N TYR A 188 -10.24 -10.23 -30.17
CA TYR A 188 -10.92 -10.25 -28.88
C TYR A 188 -10.94 -11.62 -28.20
N GLU A 189 -11.08 -12.72 -28.95
CA GLU A 189 -11.09 -14.08 -28.38
C GLU A 189 -9.74 -14.44 -27.73
N GLU A 190 -8.63 -14.14 -28.40
CA GLU A 190 -7.27 -14.37 -27.88
C GLU A 190 -7.02 -13.53 -26.62
N LEU A 191 -7.50 -12.29 -26.61
CA LEU A 191 -7.37 -11.38 -25.46
C LEU A 191 -8.20 -11.86 -24.27
N MET A 192 -9.42 -12.37 -24.50
CA MET A 192 -10.23 -12.97 -23.43
C MET A 192 -9.61 -14.26 -22.89
N GLU A 193 -8.99 -15.08 -23.75
CA GLU A 193 -8.28 -16.29 -23.31
C GLU A 193 -7.04 -15.95 -22.47
N PHE A 194 -6.26 -14.95 -22.90
CA PHE A 194 -5.15 -14.40 -22.12
C PHE A 194 -5.60 -13.97 -20.72
N PHE A 195 -6.73 -13.26 -20.59
CA PHE A 195 -7.19 -12.80 -19.27
C PHE A 195 -7.74 -13.91 -18.38
N LYS A 196 -8.20 -15.03 -18.93
CA LYS A 196 -8.59 -16.21 -18.14
C LYS A 196 -7.38 -16.85 -17.44
N GLU A 197 -6.23 -16.87 -18.11
CA GLU A 197 -4.99 -17.44 -17.53
C GLU A 197 -4.57 -16.71 -16.25
N TYR A 198 -4.84 -15.40 -16.18
CA TYR A 198 -4.45 -14.57 -15.04
C TYR A 198 -5.54 -14.43 -13.96
N ASP A 199 -6.69 -15.09 -14.10
CA ASP A 199 -7.85 -14.95 -13.19
C ASP A 199 -8.23 -13.48 -12.91
N LEU A 200 -7.93 -12.58 -13.86
CA LEU A 200 -8.18 -11.13 -13.74
C LEU A 200 -9.59 -10.75 -14.23
N TYR A 201 -10.30 -11.72 -14.81
CA TYR A 201 -11.57 -11.50 -15.51
C TYR A 201 -12.58 -12.63 -15.22
N GLU A 202 -12.61 -13.17 -14.00
CA GLU A 202 -13.91 -13.70 -13.56
C GLU A 202 -14.80 -12.48 -13.28
N PRO A 203 -15.88 -12.27 -14.05
CA PRO A 203 -16.88 -11.29 -13.63
C PRO A 203 -17.32 -11.69 -12.23
N TYR A 204 -17.20 -10.74 -11.29
CA TYR A 204 -17.58 -10.84 -9.87
C TYR A 204 -19.00 -11.41 -9.61
N SER A 205 -19.77 -11.70 -10.65
CA SER A 205 -21.12 -12.25 -10.66
C SER A 205 -21.21 -13.78 -10.81
N ARG A 206 -20.12 -14.53 -11.03
CA ARG A 206 -20.18 -16.00 -11.14
C ARG A 206 -19.80 -16.78 -9.88
N THR A 207 -19.21 -16.11 -8.89
CA THR A 207 -18.88 -16.73 -7.60
C THR A 207 -20.08 -16.77 -6.62
N SER A 208 -21.26 -16.24 -6.97
CA SER A 208 -22.44 -16.31 -6.10
C SER A 208 -23.29 -17.57 -6.23
N ASP A 209 -23.17 -18.34 -7.32
CA ASP A 209 -24.21 -19.33 -7.66
C ASP A 209 -23.89 -20.78 -7.28
N SER A 210 -22.72 -21.05 -6.68
CA SER A 210 -22.37 -22.42 -6.26
C SER A 210 -21.51 -22.51 -5.00
N PHE A 211 -21.86 -21.75 -3.95
CA PHE A 211 -21.18 -21.90 -2.66
C PHE A 211 -21.66 -23.16 -1.91
N ARG A 212 -20.98 -24.30 -2.10
CA ARG A 212 -20.60 -25.09 -0.93
C ARG A 212 -19.53 -24.27 -0.20
N ARG A 213 -19.94 -23.52 0.82
CA ARG A 213 -19.02 -22.82 1.74
C ARG A 213 -17.93 -23.78 2.20
N LYS A 214 -16.72 -23.63 1.64
CA LYS A 214 -15.51 -24.14 2.31
C LYS A 214 -15.41 -23.35 3.61
N ARG A 215 -15.53 -24.07 4.72
CA ARG A 215 -15.41 -23.51 6.07
C ARG A 215 -14.03 -22.86 6.17
N SER A 216 -13.98 -21.58 6.56
CA SER A 216 -12.72 -20.89 6.81
C SER A 216 -11.90 -21.71 7.82
N ALA A 217 -10.58 -21.80 7.63
CA ALA A 217 -9.66 -22.43 8.58
C ALA A 217 -9.72 -21.79 9.98
N THR A 218 -10.30 -20.59 10.08
CA THR A 218 -10.48 -19.82 11.33
C THR A 218 -11.93 -19.71 11.78
N ALA A 219 -12.88 -20.38 11.13
CA ALA A 219 -14.31 -20.25 11.43
C ALA A 219 -14.67 -20.60 12.88
N ASP A 220 -13.86 -21.46 13.52
CA ASP A 220 -14.07 -21.93 14.89
C ASP A 220 -13.05 -21.36 15.88
N MET A 221 -12.17 -20.44 15.43
CA MET A 221 -11.25 -19.78 16.34
C MET A 221 -11.99 -18.63 17.04
N PRO A 222 -11.91 -18.52 18.38
CA PRO A 222 -12.45 -17.36 19.07
C PRO A 222 -11.74 -16.11 18.54
N LEU A 223 -12.50 -15.26 17.85
CA LEU A 223 -12.03 -14.01 17.26
C LEU A 223 -11.46 -13.04 18.32
N PHE A 224 -11.83 -13.25 19.58
CA PHE A 224 -11.33 -12.51 20.74
C PHE A 224 -11.25 -13.47 21.94
N LYS A 225 -10.13 -13.47 22.67
CA LYS A 225 -10.10 -14.02 24.02
C LYS A 225 -10.69 -12.96 24.95
N SER A 226 -11.75 -13.32 25.67
CA SER A 226 -12.31 -12.52 26.78
C SER A 226 -11.26 -12.18 27.82
#